data_AF-A0A382W5N8-F1
#
_entry.id   AF-A0A382W5N8-F1
#
_cell.length_a   1.000
_cell.length_b   1.000
_cell.length_c   1.000
_cell.angle_alpha   90.00
_cell.angle_beta   90.00
_cell.angle_gamma   90.00
#
_symmetry.space_group_name_H-M   'P 1'
#
loop_
_entity.id
_entity.type
_entity.pdbx_description
1 polymer ?
#
loop_
_entity_poly.entity_id
_entity_poly.type
_entity_poly.pdbx_seq_one_letter_code
_entity_poly.pdbx_strand_id
1 'polypeptide(L)'
;MKNTGRKNKGGTGSRKKKSIGLAATEAAAIRNKYLRAYGETPPEDTAAPGDEVETPEESAATGEPKGDSVNMSQLQALEMPELNKMAKKQGIPNYGSLQKHELIFQILQRNAEKTGSLYTEGVLEILPEGFGFLRSESFNYLPCPEDVYVSPSQIRRFDLQTGDIISGEIRRPKDRERFFALVK
;
A
#
# COMPACT_ATOMS: atom_id res chain seq x y z
N MET A 1 -62.44 -57.08 18.56
CA MET A 1 -61.97 -56.39 19.77
C MET A 1 -60.68 -55.62 19.48
N LYS A 2 -60.69 -54.32 19.81
CA LYS A 2 -59.60 -53.42 20.22
C LYS A 2 -58.18 -53.73 19.71
N ASN A 3 -57.81 -53.07 18.61
CA ASN A 3 -56.42 -52.84 18.22
C ASN A 3 -55.83 -51.70 19.08
N THR A 4 -54.75 -51.99 19.78
CA THR A 4 -54.05 -51.11 20.71
C THR A 4 -52.83 -50.47 20.03
N GLY A 5 -52.46 -49.26 20.48
CA GLY A 5 -51.08 -48.75 20.32
C GLY A 5 -50.89 -47.61 19.32
N ARG A 6 -51.05 -46.38 19.82
CA ARG A 6 -50.78 -45.11 19.15
C ARG A 6 -49.30 -44.73 19.37
N LYS A 7 -48.58 -44.32 18.31
CA LYS A 7 -47.73 -43.10 18.16
C LYS A 7 -46.45 -43.32 17.35
N ASN A 8 -46.39 -42.59 16.23
CA ASN A 8 -45.20 -42.28 15.42
C ASN A 8 -44.10 -41.58 16.23
N LYS A 9 -42.85 -42.02 16.06
CA LYS A 9 -41.63 -41.18 16.09
C LYS A 9 -40.52 -41.88 15.28
N GLY A 10 -39.85 -41.13 14.40
CA GLY A 10 -38.57 -41.58 13.79
C GLY A 10 -38.29 -41.11 12.36
N GLY A 11 -38.42 -39.82 12.05
CA GLY A 11 -37.87 -39.28 10.80
C GLY A 11 -36.37 -39.04 10.94
N THR A 12 -35.54 -39.94 10.40
CA THR A 12 -34.09 -39.75 10.29
C THR A 12 -33.78 -38.85 9.09
N GLY A 13 -33.83 -37.54 9.32
CA GLY A 13 -33.34 -36.53 8.39
C GLY A 13 -31.81 -36.50 8.38
N SER A 14 -31.22 -36.91 7.25
CA SER A 14 -29.79 -36.74 6.96
C SER A 14 -29.41 -35.25 6.98
N ARG A 15 -28.70 -34.81 8.02
CA ARG A 15 -28.05 -33.49 8.02
C ARG A 15 -26.76 -33.57 7.20
N LYS A 16 -26.84 -33.16 5.93
CA LYS A 16 -25.66 -32.73 5.15
C LYS A 16 -25.03 -31.54 5.88
N LYS A 17 -23.84 -31.73 6.46
CA LYS A 17 -22.98 -30.62 6.89
C LYS A 17 -22.46 -29.93 5.63
N LYS A 18 -22.96 -28.74 5.32
CA LYS A 18 -22.34 -27.82 4.35
C LYS A 18 -21.11 -27.20 5.02
N SER A 19 -19.93 -27.58 4.58
CA SER A 19 -18.70 -26.80 4.75
C SER A 19 -18.78 -25.59 3.83
N ILE A 20 -19.20 -24.45 4.38
CA ILE A 20 -19.14 -23.13 3.73
C ILE A 20 -17.91 -22.39 4.27
N GLY A 21 -17.16 -21.80 3.34
CA GLY A 21 -15.76 -21.40 3.52
C GLY A 21 -15.50 -20.32 4.56
N LEU A 22 -14.33 -20.44 5.19
CA LEU A 22 -13.77 -19.51 6.17
C LEU A 22 -13.21 -18.20 5.57
N ALA A 23 -13.31 -17.99 4.26
CA ALA A 23 -12.71 -16.83 3.57
C ALA A 23 -13.55 -15.54 3.63
N ALA A 24 -14.83 -15.62 4.05
CA ALA A 24 -15.74 -14.47 4.02
C ALA A 24 -15.68 -13.57 5.28
N THR A 25 -15.09 -14.06 6.38
CA THR A 25 -15.11 -13.36 7.67
C THR A 25 -13.94 -12.38 7.84
N GLU A 26 -12.78 -12.67 7.25
CA GLU A 26 -11.60 -11.79 7.33
C GLU A 26 -11.77 -10.54 6.47
N ALA A 27 -12.24 -10.68 5.22
CA ALA A 27 -12.50 -9.53 4.34
C ALA A 27 -13.52 -8.52 4.94
N ALA A 28 -14.55 -9.03 5.62
CA ALA A 28 -15.55 -8.21 6.29
C ALA A 28 -15.00 -7.47 7.53
N ALA A 29 -14.07 -8.08 8.26
CA ALA A 29 -13.42 -7.45 9.41
C ALA A 29 -12.47 -6.32 8.98
N ILE A 30 -11.71 -6.56 7.90
CA ILE A 30 -10.82 -5.57 7.28
C ILE A 30 -11.64 -4.38 6.81
N ARG A 31 -12.76 -4.63 6.12
CA ARG A 31 -13.69 -3.60 5.67
C ARG A 31 -14.20 -2.71 6.80
N ASN A 32 -14.59 -3.30 7.94
CA ASN A 32 -15.10 -2.55 9.10
C ASN A 32 -14.01 -1.73 9.82
N LYS A 33 -12.79 -2.27 9.93
CA LYS A 33 -11.64 -1.56 10.52
C LYS A 33 -11.24 -0.37 9.66
N TYR A 34 -11.21 -0.54 8.33
CA TYR A 34 -10.96 0.53 7.36
C TYR A 34 -12.06 1.59 7.39
N LEU A 35 -13.34 1.19 7.48
CA LEU A 35 -14.47 2.12 7.62
C LEU A 35 -14.34 2.99 8.88
N ARG A 36 -13.89 2.40 9.98
CA ARG A 36 -13.77 3.10 11.26
C ARG A 36 -12.59 4.08 11.27
N ALA A 37 -11.51 3.76 10.56
CA ALA A 37 -10.32 4.60 10.47
C ALA A 37 -10.43 5.69 9.38
N TYR A 38 -11.11 5.39 8.26
CA TYR A 38 -11.05 6.20 7.04
C TYR A 38 -12.42 6.59 6.46
N GLY A 39 -13.54 6.13 7.05
CA GLY A 39 -14.91 6.48 6.64
C GLY A 39 -15.43 5.73 5.40
N GLU A 40 -14.62 4.87 4.78
CA GLU A 40 -14.93 4.20 3.50
C GLU A 40 -14.46 2.74 3.51
N THR A 41 -15.06 1.90 2.66
CA THR A 41 -14.65 0.50 2.49
C THR A 41 -13.37 0.41 1.65
N PRO A 42 -12.45 -0.52 1.95
CA PRO A 42 -11.31 -0.78 1.08
C PRO A 42 -11.80 -1.19 -0.32
N PRO A 43 -11.14 -0.74 -1.39
CA PRO A 43 -11.49 -1.19 -2.74
C PRO A 43 -11.22 -2.70 -2.87
N GLU A 44 -12.28 -3.45 -3.17
CA GLU A 44 -12.22 -4.85 -3.58
C GLU A 44 -11.88 -4.93 -5.09
N ASP A 45 -11.30 -6.07 -5.49
CA ASP A 45 -11.01 -6.52 -6.87
C ASP A 45 -9.71 -5.98 -7.52
N THR A 46 -8.88 -6.73 -8.25
CA THR A 46 -9.07 -7.99 -8.99
C THR A 46 -7.71 -8.59 -9.38
N ALA A 47 -7.72 -9.87 -9.74
CA ALA A 47 -6.62 -10.72 -10.16
C ALA A 47 -5.61 -10.13 -11.18
N ALA A 48 -4.37 -10.65 -11.10
CA ALA A 48 -3.29 -10.63 -12.09
C ALA A 48 -3.73 -11.12 -13.50
N PRO A 49 -2.99 -10.93 -14.62
CA PRO A 49 -1.62 -11.43 -14.91
C PRO A 49 -0.74 -10.40 -15.70
N GLY A 50 0.53 -10.59 -16.10
CA GLY A 50 1.44 -11.72 -16.16
C GLY A 50 2.90 -11.24 -16.38
N ASP A 51 3.79 -12.21 -16.60
CA ASP A 51 5.25 -12.22 -16.78
C ASP A 51 5.86 -11.06 -17.62
N GLU A 52 7.11 -10.62 -17.47
CA GLU A 52 8.36 -11.36 -17.75
C GLU A 52 9.61 -10.78 -17.01
N VAL A 53 10.38 -11.69 -16.43
CA VAL A 53 11.85 -11.83 -16.23
C VAL A 53 12.78 -10.60 -16.36
N GLU A 54 13.55 -10.30 -15.29
CA GLU A 54 15.03 -10.34 -15.23
C GLU A 54 15.56 -9.82 -13.87
N THR A 55 16.23 -10.71 -13.13
CA THR A 55 17.25 -10.43 -12.09
C THR A 55 18.57 -11.04 -12.59
N PRO A 56 19.75 -10.78 -11.97
CA PRO A 56 20.08 -9.87 -10.85
C PRO A 56 21.28 -8.96 -11.17
N GLU A 57 21.63 -8.02 -10.28
CA GLU A 57 23.00 -7.96 -9.72
C GLU A 57 23.13 -6.97 -8.55
N GLU A 58 23.83 -7.46 -7.54
CA GLU A 58 24.15 -6.89 -6.25
C GLU A 58 25.50 -6.17 -6.33
N SER A 59 25.61 -4.92 -5.89
CA SER A 59 26.91 -4.39 -5.43
C SER A 59 26.76 -3.16 -4.54
N ALA A 60 27.47 -3.22 -3.41
CA ALA A 60 27.62 -2.19 -2.40
C ALA A 60 28.39 -0.93 -2.85
N ALA A 61 28.32 0.09 -1.99
CA ALA A 61 29.21 1.26 -1.84
C ALA A 61 28.85 2.58 -2.57
N THR A 62 28.47 3.55 -1.73
CA THR A 62 28.79 4.99 -1.74
C THR A 62 28.89 5.72 -3.09
N GLY A 63 27.91 6.58 -3.36
CA GLY A 63 28.02 7.63 -4.39
C GLY A 63 27.07 8.78 -4.09
N GLU A 64 27.61 10.00 -4.04
CA GLU A 64 26.83 11.24 -4.10
C GLU A 64 25.85 11.17 -5.30
N PRO A 65 24.57 11.56 -5.19
CA PRO A 65 23.71 11.59 -6.36
C PRO A 65 24.05 12.82 -7.21
N LYS A 66 24.87 12.57 -8.24
CA LYS A 66 25.03 13.38 -9.43
C LYS A 66 23.75 13.20 -10.28
N GLY A 67 22.95 14.27 -10.37
CA GLY A 67 21.90 14.44 -11.40
C GLY A 67 20.47 14.09 -10.96
N ASP A 68 19.75 15.09 -10.44
CA ASP A 68 18.30 15.31 -10.51
C ASP A 68 17.30 14.13 -10.31
N SER A 69 17.69 12.99 -9.73
CA SER A 69 16.76 11.96 -9.29
C SER A 69 16.26 12.29 -7.89
N VAL A 70 15.23 13.12 -7.81
CA VAL A 70 14.64 13.49 -6.51
C VAL A 70 13.80 12.33 -5.99
N ASN A 71 14.22 11.78 -4.84
CA ASN A 71 13.50 10.72 -4.15
C ASN A 71 12.45 11.29 -3.20
N MET A 72 11.31 10.60 -3.09
CA MET A 72 10.22 11.00 -2.19
C MET A 72 10.66 11.03 -0.72
N SER A 73 11.43 10.04 -0.27
CA SER A 73 11.97 9.96 1.10
C SER A 73 12.84 11.16 1.46
N GLN A 74 13.66 11.63 0.51
CA GLN A 74 14.49 12.82 0.71
C GLN A 74 13.63 14.07 0.87
N LEU A 75 12.60 14.25 0.05
CA LEU A 75 11.68 15.38 0.18
C LEU A 75 10.93 15.38 1.51
N GLN A 76 10.64 14.21 2.06
CA GLN A 76 10.01 14.07 3.37
C GLN A 76 10.91 14.53 4.51
N ALA A 77 12.22 14.25 4.41
CA ALA A 77 13.21 14.64 5.41
C ALA A 77 13.47 16.16 5.45
N LEU A 78 13.25 16.87 4.33
CA LEU A 78 13.50 18.31 4.24
C LEU A 78 12.48 19.15 5.02
N GLU A 79 12.94 20.32 5.44
CA GLU A 79 12.07 21.31 6.08
C GLU A 79 11.33 22.18 5.04
N MET A 80 10.22 22.79 5.47
CA MET A 80 9.41 23.68 4.64
C MET A 80 10.20 24.79 3.93
N PRO A 81 11.19 25.46 4.54
CA PRO A 81 12.00 26.47 3.84
C PRO A 81 12.75 25.91 2.63
N GLU A 82 13.24 24.69 2.71
CA GLU A 82 13.98 24.02 1.64
C GLU A 82 13.05 23.54 0.54
N LEU A 83 11.91 22.94 0.91
CA LEU A 83 10.86 22.57 -0.03
C LEU A 83 10.35 23.80 -0.82
N ASN A 84 10.18 24.95 -0.16
CA ASN A 84 9.80 26.19 -0.82
C ASN A 84 10.87 26.69 -1.81
N LYS A 85 12.17 26.55 -1.47
CA LYS A 85 13.27 26.88 -2.40
C LYS A 85 13.23 25.96 -3.63
N MET A 86 13.04 24.66 -3.43
CA MET A 86 12.91 23.70 -4.52
C MET A 86 11.69 24.00 -5.39
N ALA A 87 10.53 24.26 -4.78
CA ALA A 87 9.31 24.60 -5.49
C ALA A 87 9.46 25.88 -6.35
N LYS A 88 10.14 26.89 -5.82
CA LYS A 88 10.50 28.10 -6.57
C LYS A 88 11.42 27.78 -7.76
N LYS A 89 12.46 26.95 -7.57
CA LYS A 89 13.37 26.52 -8.63
C LYS A 89 12.64 25.73 -9.73
N GLN A 90 11.61 24.97 -9.36
CA GLN A 90 10.83 24.16 -10.29
C GLN A 90 9.62 24.88 -10.89
N GLY A 91 9.35 26.13 -10.50
CA GLY A 91 8.26 26.93 -11.05
C GLY A 91 6.86 26.42 -10.67
N ILE A 92 6.70 25.85 -9.46
CA ILE A 92 5.40 25.40 -8.97
C ILE A 92 4.53 26.63 -8.65
N PRO A 93 3.31 26.75 -9.18
CA PRO A 93 2.43 27.88 -8.86
C PRO A 93 1.89 27.76 -7.43
N ASN A 94 1.71 28.90 -6.76
CA ASN A 94 1.04 28.99 -5.46
C ASN A 94 1.60 28.08 -4.33
N TYR A 95 2.90 27.74 -4.38
CA TYR A 95 3.52 26.83 -3.39
C TYR A 95 3.40 27.31 -1.93
N GLY A 96 3.30 28.63 -1.70
CA GLY A 96 3.24 29.21 -0.35
C GLY A 96 1.95 28.94 0.42
N SER A 97 0.87 28.52 -0.24
CA SER A 97 -0.38 28.13 0.43
C SER A 97 -0.56 26.61 0.53
N LEU A 98 0.35 25.83 -0.05
CA LEU A 98 0.27 24.38 -0.05
C LEU A 98 0.76 23.82 1.28
N GLN A 99 0.11 22.75 1.74
CA GLN A 99 0.63 21.97 2.86
C GLN A 99 1.87 21.19 2.42
N LYS A 100 2.69 20.75 3.39
CA LYS A 100 3.94 19.99 3.12
C LYS A 100 3.72 18.84 2.13
N HIS A 101 2.67 18.05 2.34
CA HIS A 101 2.34 16.90 1.49
C HIS A 101 2.00 17.29 0.05
N GLU A 102 1.17 18.31 -0.13
CA GLU A 102 0.78 18.81 -1.45
C GLU A 102 1.99 19.45 -2.17
N LEU A 103 2.86 20.12 -1.42
CA LEU A 103 4.09 20.67 -1.96
C LEU A 103 5.05 19.58 -2.43
N ILE A 104 5.26 18.54 -1.63
CA ILE A 104 6.06 17.36 -2.00
C ILE A 104 5.47 16.71 -3.25
N PHE A 105 4.15 16.52 -3.29
CA PHE A 105 3.46 15.96 -4.45
C PHE A 105 3.72 16.77 -5.74
N GLN A 106 3.57 18.09 -5.67
CA GLN A 106 3.82 18.97 -6.82
C GLN A 106 5.30 18.93 -7.26
N ILE A 107 6.24 18.85 -6.32
CA ILE A 107 7.67 18.71 -6.63
C ILE A 107 7.94 17.38 -7.32
N LEU A 108 7.42 16.27 -6.78
CA LEU A 108 7.54 14.95 -7.38
C LEU A 108 6.93 14.92 -8.78
N GLN A 109 5.77 15.56 -8.99
CA GLN A 109 5.14 15.67 -10.29
C GLN A 109 6.04 16.32 -11.33
N ARG A 110 6.65 17.47 -10.99
CA ARG A 110 7.55 18.18 -11.89
C ARG A 110 8.84 17.41 -12.17
N ASN A 111 9.28 16.60 -11.22
CA ASN A 111 10.42 15.71 -11.43
C ASN A 111 10.04 14.55 -12.36
N ALA A 112 8.90 13.88 -12.13
CA ALA A 112 8.40 12.80 -12.98
C ALA A 112 8.20 13.24 -14.44
N GLU A 113 7.77 14.48 -14.69
CA GLU A 113 7.67 15.04 -16.04
C GLU A 113 9.02 15.13 -16.76
N LYS A 114 10.13 15.24 -16.01
CA LYS A 114 11.49 15.33 -16.55
C LYS A 114 12.17 13.97 -16.66
N THR A 115 12.03 13.13 -15.64
CA THR A 115 12.75 11.85 -15.52
C THR A 115 11.91 10.64 -15.93
N GLY A 116 10.60 10.79 -16.07
CA GLY A 116 9.65 9.73 -16.44
C GLY A 116 9.22 8.80 -15.30
N SER A 117 9.96 8.78 -14.19
CA SER A 117 9.74 7.86 -13.07
C SER A 117 9.91 8.54 -11.71
N LEU A 118 9.21 8.02 -10.70
CA LEU A 118 9.28 8.45 -9.31
C LEU A 118 9.93 7.35 -8.47
N TYR A 119 10.80 7.71 -7.54
CA TYR A 119 11.47 6.76 -6.66
C TYR A 119 11.24 7.10 -5.19
N THR A 120 11.20 6.07 -4.35
CA THR A 120 11.13 6.19 -2.90
C THR A 120 12.04 5.20 -2.22
N GLU A 121 12.28 5.44 -0.92
CA GLU A 121 12.91 4.51 0.00
C GLU A 121 12.16 4.57 1.33
N GLY A 122 11.98 3.43 2.00
CA GLY A 122 11.38 3.40 3.32
C GLY A 122 11.44 2.03 3.96
N VAL A 123 11.04 1.96 5.22
CA VAL A 123 11.01 0.71 5.99
C VAL A 123 9.63 0.07 5.84
N LEU A 124 9.60 -1.18 5.42
CA LEU A 124 8.37 -1.93 5.23
C LEU A 124 7.71 -2.25 6.57
N GLU A 125 6.44 -1.93 6.71
CA GLU A 125 5.57 -2.45 7.75
C GLU A 125 4.47 -3.31 7.11
N ILE A 126 4.48 -4.61 7.40
CA ILE A 126 3.44 -5.55 6.97
C ILE A 126 2.34 -5.58 8.03
N LEU A 127 1.11 -5.32 7.60
CA LEU A 127 -0.07 -5.37 8.44
C LEU A 127 -0.63 -6.81 8.50
N PRO A 128 -1.41 -7.17 9.53
CA PRO A 128 -2.00 -8.51 9.67
C PRO A 128 -2.80 -9.00 8.45
N GLU A 129 -3.32 -8.06 7.67
CA GLU A 129 -4.06 -8.28 6.45
C GLU A 129 -3.17 -8.71 5.25
N GLY A 130 -1.85 -8.72 5.42
CA GLY A 130 -0.87 -9.22 4.46
C GLY A 130 -0.39 -8.22 3.41
N PHE A 131 -0.93 -7.01 3.40
CA PHE A 131 -0.36 -5.88 2.67
C PHE A 131 0.48 -5.01 3.61
N GLY A 132 1.29 -4.11 3.06
CA GLY A 132 2.16 -3.26 3.87
C GLY A 132 2.29 -1.85 3.34
N PHE A 133 3.01 -1.04 4.11
CA PHE A 133 3.37 0.32 3.75
C PHE A 133 4.85 0.56 3.98
N LEU A 134 5.49 1.29 3.07
CA LEU A 134 6.81 1.86 3.29
C LEU A 134 6.65 3.10 4.17
N ARG A 135 7.19 3.00 5.38
CA ARG A 135 7.18 4.03 6.39
C ARG A 135 8.44 4.88 6.29
N SER A 136 8.28 6.17 6.51
CA SER A 136 9.39 7.12 6.53
C SER A 136 10.00 7.22 7.93
N GLU A 137 11.33 7.11 8.01
CA GLU A 137 12.07 7.36 9.26
C GLU A 137 11.91 8.81 9.72
N SER A 138 11.82 9.77 8.78
CA SER A 138 11.63 11.19 9.08
C SER A 138 10.30 11.50 9.78
N PHE A 139 9.33 10.58 9.70
CA PHE A 139 8.04 10.67 10.40
C PHE A 139 7.94 9.68 11.58
N ASN A 140 9.07 9.20 12.10
CA ASN A 140 9.14 8.22 13.20
C ASN A 140 8.29 6.97 12.94
N TYR A 141 8.22 6.53 11.68
CA TYR A 141 7.43 5.38 11.24
C TYR A 141 5.91 5.50 11.48
N LEU A 142 5.41 6.70 11.77
CA LEU A 142 3.97 6.94 12.00
C LEU A 142 3.17 6.91 10.70
N PRO A 143 1.88 6.50 10.75
CA PRO A 143 0.93 6.61 9.63
C PRO A 143 0.85 7.99 9.01
N CYS A 144 1.28 8.05 7.74
CA CYS A 144 1.27 9.26 6.94
C CYS A 144 0.50 9.04 5.62
N PRO A 145 -0.18 10.08 5.09
CA PRO A 145 -0.84 10.00 3.78
C PRO A 145 0.15 9.81 2.61
N GLU A 146 1.43 10.06 2.88
CA GLU A 146 2.54 9.92 1.94
C GLU A 146 3.19 8.52 2.01
N ASP A 147 2.68 7.61 2.84
CA ASP A 147 3.17 6.24 2.89
C ASP A 147 2.93 5.52 1.56
N VAL A 148 3.86 4.63 1.19
CA VAL A 148 3.78 3.91 -0.09
C VAL A 148 3.24 2.51 0.13
N TYR A 149 2.12 2.20 -0.52
CA TYR A 149 1.49 0.90 -0.48
C TYR A 149 2.35 -0.18 -1.15
N VAL A 150 2.48 -1.31 -0.47
CA VAL A 150 3.11 -2.53 -0.98
C VAL A 150 2.10 -3.66 -0.99
N SER A 151 1.91 -4.28 -2.16
CA SER A 151 0.92 -5.33 -2.33
C SER A 151 1.33 -6.64 -1.65
N PRO A 152 0.37 -7.47 -1.21
CA PRO A 152 0.66 -8.81 -0.68
C PRO A 152 1.43 -9.69 -1.67
N SER A 153 1.18 -9.50 -2.97
CA SER A 153 1.88 -10.23 -4.04
C SER A 153 3.36 -9.86 -4.10
N GLN A 154 3.71 -8.58 -3.94
CA GLN A 154 5.11 -8.14 -3.87
C GLN A 154 5.78 -8.68 -2.61
N ILE A 155 5.13 -8.56 -1.46
CA ILE A 155 5.63 -9.08 -0.18
C ILE A 155 5.96 -10.57 -0.28
N ARG A 156 5.05 -11.38 -0.85
CA ARG A 156 5.26 -12.82 -1.03
C ARG A 156 6.29 -13.16 -2.10
N ARG A 157 6.35 -12.38 -3.19
CA ARG A 157 7.26 -12.65 -4.32
C ARG A 157 8.72 -12.45 -3.92
N PHE A 158 8.99 -11.42 -3.14
CA PHE A 158 10.34 -11.04 -2.72
C PHE A 158 10.67 -11.50 -1.29
N ASP A 159 9.81 -12.32 -0.68
CA ASP A 159 9.94 -12.82 0.70
C ASP A 159 10.22 -11.73 1.75
N LEU A 160 9.52 -10.58 1.58
CA LEU A 160 9.75 -9.40 2.39
C LEU A 160 9.19 -9.54 3.80
N GLN A 161 9.86 -8.93 4.76
CA GLN A 161 9.50 -8.92 6.17
C GLN A 161 9.34 -7.49 6.70
N THR A 162 8.55 -7.35 7.78
CA THR A 162 8.46 -6.08 8.49
C THR A 162 9.82 -5.69 9.04
N GLY A 163 10.28 -4.49 8.71
CA GLY A 163 11.60 -3.98 9.06
C GLY A 163 12.57 -3.90 7.86
N ASP A 164 12.22 -4.50 6.72
CA ASP A 164 13.06 -4.43 5.53
C ASP A 164 13.11 -3.01 4.97
N ILE A 165 14.30 -2.57 4.56
CA ILE A 165 14.49 -1.31 3.85
C ILE A 165 14.27 -1.57 2.36
N ILE A 166 13.29 -0.90 1.77
CA ILE A 166 12.91 -1.08 0.37
C ILE A 166 13.04 0.25 -0.35
N SER A 167 13.81 0.24 -1.43
CA SER A 167 13.85 1.31 -2.42
C SER A 167 13.24 0.82 -3.72
N GLY A 168 12.44 1.64 -4.39
CA GLY A 168 11.87 1.24 -5.68
C GLY A 168 11.09 2.33 -6.38
N GLU A 169 10.64 2.00 -7.59
CA GLU A 169 9.84 2.92 -8.40
C GLU A 169 8.41 2.96 -7.85
N ILE A 170 7.85 4.15 -7.72
CA ILE A 170 6.48 4.37 -7.25
C ILE A 170 5.63 4.94 -8.36
N ARG A 171 4.35 4.59 -8.31
CA ARG A 171 3.32 5.22 -9.14
C ARG A 171 2.33 5.97 -8.27
N ARG A 172 1.67 6.94 -8.88
CA ARG A 172 0.59 7.66 -8.24
C ARG A 172 -0.63 6.78 -7.99
N PRO A 173 -1.44 7.16 -6.98
CA PRO A 173 -2.76 6.58 -6.81
C PRO A 173 -3.60 6.73 -8.10
N LYS A 174 -4.26 5.64 -8.50
CA LYS A 174 -5.35 5.67 -9.50
C LYS A 174 -6.65 6.18 -8.86
N ASP A 175 -7.71 6.35 -9.65
CA ASP A 175 -9.01 6.90 -9.21
C ASP A 175 -9.64 6.23 -7.98
N ARG A 176 -9.25 5.00 -7.65
CA ARG A 176 -9.76 4.24 -6.47
C ARG A 176 -8.72 4.04 -5.36
N GLU A 177 -7.52 4.59 -5.52
CA GLU A 177 -6.41 4.42 -4.59
C GLU A 177 -6.13 5.76 -3.90
N ARG A 178 -5.69 5.72 -2.63
CA ARG A 178 -5.36 6.93 -1.85
C ARG A 178 -3.86 7.14 -1.66
N PHE A 179 -3.08 6.07 -1.79
CA PHE A 179 -1.64 6.07 -1.52
C PHE A 179 -0.87 5.87 -2.81
N PHE A 180 0.40 6.30 -2.81
CA PHE A 180 1.36 5.84 -3.81
C PHE A 180 1.51 4.33 -3.71
N ALA A 181 1.83 3.67 -4.81
CA ALA A 181 2.04 2.23 -4.83
C ALA A 181 3.42 1.90 -5.39
N LEU A 182 4.09 0.93 -4.76
CA LEU A 182 5.34 0.37 -5.26
C LEU A 182 5.08 -0.38 -6.57
N VAL A 183 5.94 -0.17 -7.57
CA VAL A 183 5.85 -0.80 -8.88
C VAL A 183 6.86 -1.95 -8.97
N LYS A 184 8.15 -1.63 -8.84
CA LYS A 184 9.28 -2.55 -8.96
C LYS A 184 10.44 -2.11 -8.09
#